data_AF-A0A7Y0E2Y7-F1
#
_entry.id   AF-A0A7Y0E2Y7-F1
#
_cell.length_a   1.000
_cell.length_b   1.000
_cell.length_c   1.000
_cell.angle_alpha   90.00
_cell.angle_beta   90.00
_cell.angle_gamma   90.00
#
_symmetry.space_group_name_H-M   'P 1'
#
loop_
_entity.id
_entity.type
_entity.pdbx_description
1 polymer ?
#
loop_
_entity_poly.entity_id
_entity_poly.type
_entity_poly.pdbx_seq_one_letter_code
_entity_poly.pdbx_strand_id
1 'polypeptide(L)'
;MATPVEEMIWIGIGLLGQALFSMRFIIQWIVSEKKRDSVIPIAFWYFSIGGGLVMLSYAIWRADPVFILGQSTGLFIYLRNLYFILKRRRAELEVPDPTTD
;
A
#
# COMPACT_ATOMS: atom_id res chain seq x y z
N MET A 1 1.35 31.01 17.45
CA MET A 1 1.39 29.64 18.01
C MET A 1 -0.02 29.11 17.94
N ALA A 2 -0.24 27.95 17.33
CA ALA A 2 -1.54 27.30 17.35
C ALA A 2 -1.87 26.86 18.78
N THR A 3 -3.14 26.83 19.15
CA THR A 3 -3.54 26.31 20.46
C THR A 3 -3.46 24.77 20.48
N PRO A 4 -3.25 24.13 21.64
CA PRO A 4 -3.19 22.67 21.72
C PRO A 4 -4.43 21.96 21.16
N VAL A 5 -5.59 22.63 21.23
CA VAL A 5 -6.85 22.15 20.66
C VAL A 5 -6.85 22.19 19.14
N GLU A 6 -6.32 23.26 18.53
CA GLU A 6 -6.17 23.35 17.08
C GLU A 6 -5.24 22.25 16.53
N GLU A 7 -4.14 21.96 17.22
CA GLU A 7 -3.22 20.87 16.83
C GLU A 7 -3.91 19.50 16.86
N MET A 8 -4.69 19.21 17.91
CA MET A 8 -5.46 17.96 18.00
C MET A 8 -6.48 17.82 16.88
N ILE A 9 -7.16 18.90 16.49
CA ILE A 9 -8.15 18.88 15.39
C ILE A 9 -7.45 18.53 14.08
N TRP A 10 -6.31 19.15 13.77
CA TRP A 10 -5.58 18.87 12.54
C TRP A 10 -4.97 17.47 12.49
N ILE A 11 -4.48 16.95 13.62
CA ILE A 11 -4.04 15.55 13.73
C ILE A 11 -5.21 14.60 13.45
N GLY A 12 -6.40 14.87 14.00
CA GLY A 12 -7.61 14.08 13.76
C GLY A 12 -8.02 14.08 12.28
N ILE A 13 -7.99 15.24 11.62
CA ILE A 13 -8.26 15.36 10.18
C ILE A 13 -7.23 14.57 9.37
N GLY A 14 -5.95 14.67 9.73
CA GLY A 14 -4.87 13.91 9.09
C GLY A 14 -5.07 12.41 9.22
N LEU A 15 -5.43 11.91 10.41
CA LEU A 15 -5.73 10.50 10.65
C LEU A 15 -6.93 10.01 9.84
N LEU A 16 -8.00 10.81 9.75
CA LEU A 16 -9.16 10.49 8.92
C LEU A 16 -8.78 10.41 7.44
N GLY A 17 -7.95 11.35 6.97
CA GLY A 17 -7.39 11.35 5.62
C GLY A 17 -6.59 10.07 5.34
N GLN A 18 -5.71 9.68 6.27
CA GLN A 18 -4.93 8.43 6.16
C GLN A 18 -5.81 7.18 6.18
N ALA A 19 -6.86 7.16 6.99
CA ALA A 19 -7.82 6.07 7.03
C ALA A 19 -8.57 5.92 5.68
N LEU A 20 -9.03 7.02 5.10
CA LEU A 20 -9.70 7.04 3.79
C LEU A 20 -8.74 6.62 2.66
N PHE A 21 -7.49 7.07 2.69
CA PHE A 21 -6.47 6.64 1.72
C PHE A 21 -6.17 5.14 1.85
N SER A 22 -6.05 4.64 3.07
CA SER A 22 -5.81 3.21 3.35
C SER A 22 -7.01 2.35 2.91
N MET A 23 -8.24 2.85 3.09
CA MET A 23 -9.46 2.16 2.69
C MET A 23 -9.49 1.83 1.19
N ARG A 24 -8.85 2.65 0.34
CA ARG A 24 -8.75 2.37 -1.12
C ARG A 24 -8.06 1.03 -1.39
N PHE A 25 -7.03 0.70 -0.61
CA PHE A 25 -6.33 -0.57 -0.73
C PHE A 25 -7.11 -1.73 -0.11
N ILE A 26 -7.82 -1.50 0.99
CA ILE A 26 -8.70 -2.52 1.60
C ILE A 26 -9.82 -2.90 0.64
N ILE A 27 -10.51 -1.91 0.05
CA ILE A 27 -11.57 -2.16 -0.93
C ILE A 27 -11.00 -2.89 -2.15
N GLN A 28 -9.83 -2.46 -2.65
CA GLN A 28 -9.17 -3.14 -3.77
C GLN A 28 -8.83 -4.59 -3.42
N TRP A 29 -8.34 -4.85 -2.20
CA TRP A 29 -8.06 -6.20 -1.73
C TRP A 29 -9.35 -7.05 -1.71
N ILE A 30 -10.43 -6.57 -1.09
CA ILE A 30 -11.72 -7.28 -1.06
C ILE A 30 -12.21 -7.60 -2.48
N VAL A 31 -12.10 -6.65 -3.42
CA VAL A 31 -12.49 -6.86 -4.82
C VAL A 31 -11.58 -7.87 -5.52
N SER A 32 -10.27 -7.81 -5.29
CA SER A 32 -9.31 -8.77 -5.87
C SER A 32 -9.54 -10.19 -5.35
N GLU A 33 -9.89 -10.34 -4.08
CA GLU A 33 -10.17 -11.63 -3.45
C GLU A 33 -11.48 -12.22 -3.97
N LYS A 34 -12.51 -11.37 -4.14
CA LYS A 34 -13.79 -11.76 -4.74
C LYS A 34 -13.66 -12.15 -6.22
N LYS A 35 -12.75 -11.55 -6.97
CA LYS A 35 -12.51 -11.87 -8.40
C LYS A 35 -11.41 -12.92 -8.62
N ARG A 36 -10.66 -13.29 -7.56
CA ARG A 36 -9.44 -14.15 -7.61
C ARG A 36 -8.36 -13.71 -8.61
N ASP A 37 -8.49 -12.51 -9.16
CA ASP A 37 -7.70 -12.01 -10.28
C ASP A 37 -7.03 -10.68 -9.91
N SER A 38 -5.71 -10.60 -10.07
CA SER A 38 -4.92 -9.40 -9.79
C SER A 38 -4.74 -8.61 -11.07
N VAL A 39 -5.76 -7.83 -11.43
CA VAL A 39 -5.81 -6.99 -12.64
C VAL A 39 -4.79 -5.83 -12.58
N ILE A 40 -4.12 -5.60 -11.43
CA ILE A 40 -3.19 -4.47 -11.26
C ILE A 40 -1.79 -4.83 -11.81
N PRO A 41 -1.23 -3.99 -12.73
CA PRO A 41 0.10 -4.20 -13.28
C PRO A 41 1.19 -4.25 -12.20
N ILE A 42 2.17 -5.13 -12.34
CA ILE A 42 3.33 -5.20 -11.43
C ILE A 42 4.05 -3.83 -11.31
N ALA A 43 4.10 -3.07 -12.41
CA ALA A 43 4.67 -1.73 -12.43
C ALA A 43 4.01 -0.79 -11.40
N PHE A 44 2.69 -0.88 -11.20
CA PHE A 44 1.99 -0.07 -10.20
C PHE A 44 2.55 -0.31 -8.79
N TRP A 45 2.83 -1.56 -8.43
CA TRP A 45 3.38 -1.90 -7.11
C TRP A 45 4.81 -1.38 -6.93
N TYR A 46 5.66 -1.47 -7.96
CA TYR A 46 7.01 -0.89 -7.91
C TYR A 46 6.98 0.64 -7.76
N PHE A 47 6.15 1.33 -8.55
CA PHE A 47 6.00 2.79 -8.42
C PHE A 47 5.39 3.19 -7.07
N SER A 48 4.47 2.41 -6.52
CA SER A 48 3.87 2.67 -5.21
C SER A 48 4.88 2.49 -4.07
N ILE A 49 5.74 1.47 -4.14
CA ILE A 49 6.83 1.27 -3.18
C ILE A 49 7.85 2.41 -3.31
N GLY A 50 8.31 2.72 -4.53
CA GLY A 50 9.27 3.80 -4.76
C GLY A 50 8.76 5.16 -4.31
N GLY A 51 7.55 5.54 -4.73
CA GLY A 51 6.92 6.79 -4.30
C GLY A 51 6.62 6.82 -2.80
N GLY A 52 6.18 5.70 -2.22
CA GLY A 52 5.96 5.55 -0.79
C GLY A 52 7.24 5.75 0.02
N LEU A 53 8.38 5.20 -0.42
CA LEU A 53 9.69 5.38 0.24
C LEU A 53 10.17 6.83 0.19
N VAL A 54 10.02 7.50 -0.96
CA VAL A 54 10.37 8.92 -1.11
C VAL A 54 9.52 9.77 -0.17
N MET A 55 8.21 9.54 -0.16
CA MET A 55 7.28 10.28 0.70
C MET A 55 7.48 9.97 2.18
N LEU A 56 7.76 8.72 2.55
CA LEU A 56 8.06 8.35 3.93
C LEU A 56 9.36 9.01 4.39
N SER A 57 10.39 9.05 3.54
CA SER A 57 11.65 9.74 3.83
C SER A 57 11.43 11.24 4.05
N TYR A 58 10.58 11.86 3.21
CA TYR A 58 10.16 13.25 3.38
C TYR A 58 9.36 13.46 4.68
N ALA A 59 8.45 12.55 5.01
CA ALA A 59 7.65 12.59 6.23
C ALA A 59 8.52 12.54 7.50
N ILE A 60 9.53 11.66 7.49
CA ILE A 60 10.52 11.54 8.56
C ILE A 60 11.32 12.82 8.70
N TRP A 61 11.81 13.38 7.58
CA TRP A 61 12.51 14.66 7.58
C TRP A 61 11.65 15.81 8.14
N ARG A 62 10.34 15.79 7.84
CA ARG A 62 9.38 16.78 8.35
C ARG A 62 8.93 16.52 9.79
N ALA A 63 9.30 15.38 10.37
CA ALA A 63 8.83 14.90 11.67
C ALA A 63 7.30 14.91 11.80
N ASP A 64 6.59 14.53 10.73
CA ASP A 64 5.12 14.44 10.70
C ASP A 64 4.67 13.02 11.06
N PRO A 65 4.26 12.76 12.32
CA PRO A 65 3.92 11.41 12.76
C PRO A 65 2.70 10.83 12.03
N VAL A 66 1.74 11.67 11.61
CA VAL A 66 0.53 11.22 10.91
C VAL A 66 0.89 10.79 9.50
N PHE A 67 1.76 11.56 8.84
CA PHE A 67 2.21 11.23 7.49
C PHE A 67 3.12 10.00 7.47
N ILE A 68 4.01 9.88 8.46
CA ILE A 68 4.86 8.69 8.67
C ILE A 68 4.00 7.44 8.85
N LEU A 69 3.03 7.46 9.76
CA LEU A 69 2.19 6.30 10.07
C LEU A 69 1.39 5.80 8.86
N GLY A 70 0.79 6.71 8.10
CA GLY A 70 0.03 6.29 6.91
C GLY A 70 0.94 5.84 5.77
N GLN A 71 2.07 6.49 5.54
CA GLN A 71 2.98 6.05 4.47
C GLN A 71 3.67 4.73 4.81
N SER A 72 4.03 4.48 6.07
CA SER A 72 4.56 3.18 6.48
C SER A 72 3.53 2.07 6.31
N THR A 73 2.27 2.34 6.66
CA THR A 73 1.16 1.37 6.50
C THR A 73 0.89 1.08 5.01
N GLY A 74 0.83 2.12 4.17
CA GLY A 74 0.69 1.97 2.72
C GLY A 74 1.82 1.16 2.11
N LEU A 75 3.07 1.47 2.48
CA LEU A 75 4.25 0.76 1.99
C LEU A 75 4.22 -0.74 2.34
N PHE A 76 3.81 -1.08 3.57
CA PHE A 76 3.65 -2.46 4.00
C PHE A 76 2.63 -3.22 3.13
N ILE A 77 1.49 -2.61 2.84
CA ILE A 77 0.45 -3.21 1.98
C ILE A 77 0.99 -3.46 0.57
N TYR A 78 1.73 -2.51 0.00
CA TYR A 78 2.30 -2.65 -1.34
C TYR A 78 3.31 -3.80 -1.41
N LEU A 79 4.19 -3.91 -0.43
CA LEU A 79 5.17 -4.99 -0.33
C LEU A 79 4.50 -6.36 -0.22
N ARG A 80 3.50 -6.48 0.66
CA ARG A 80 2.73 -7.73 0.83
C ARG A 80 2.06 -8.15 -0.48
N ASN A 81 1.42 -7.22 -1.17
CA ASN A 81 0.71 -7.53 -2.41
C ASN A 81 1.67 -7.93 -3.53
N LEU A 82 2.82 -7.26 -3.65
CA LEU A 82 3.87 -7.64 -4.59
C LEU A 82 4.40 -9.06 -4.30
N TYR A 83 4.62 -9.40 -3.03
CA TYR A 83 5.07 -10.73 -2.62
C TYR A 83 4.09 -11.85 -3.06
N PHE A 84 2.79 -11.66 -2.86
CA PHE A 84 1.80 -12.66 -3.29
C PHE A 84 1.72 -12.82 -4.80
N ILE A 85 1.86 -11.72 -5.56
CA ILE A 85 1.88 -11.76 -7.03
C ILE A 85 3.10 -12.55 -7.52
N LEU A 86 4.28 -12.31 -6.96
CA LEU A 86 5.51 -13.03 -7.32
C LEU A 86 5.42 -14.52 -6.95
N LYS A 87 4.84 -14.84 -5.79
CA LYS A 87 4.63 -16.23 -5.35
C LYS A 87 3.69 -16.99 -6.29
N ARG A 88 2.59 -16.37 -6.75
CA ARG A 88 1.67 -17.00 -7.74
C ARG A 88 2.36 -17.25 -9.07
N ARG A 89 3.08 -16.27 -9.61
CA ARG A 89 3.82 -16.43 -10.88
C ARG A 89 4.84 -17.56 -10.82
N ARG A 90 5.55 -17.71 -9.69
CA ARG A 90 6.51 -18.81 -9.53
C ARG A 90 5.83 -20.17 -9.54
N ALA A 91 4.68 -20.30 -8.85
CA ALA A 91 3.91 -21.54 -8.85
C ALA A 91 3.38 -21.90 -10.25
N GLU A 92 2.95 -20.92 -11.05
CA GLU A 92 2.52 -21.13 -12.45
C GLU A 92 3.67 -21.63 -13.35
N LEU A 93 4.90 -21.17 -13.12
CA LEU A 93 6.09 -21.62 -13.86
C LEU A 93 6.59 -23.01 -13.45
N GLU A 94 6.23 -23.48 -12.24
CA GLU A 94 6.64 -24.79 -11.70
C GLU A 94 5.66 -25.92 -12.07
N VAL A 95 4.49 -25.61 -12.66
CA VAL A 95 3.55 -26.61 -13.19
C VAL A 95 3.99 -27.00 -14.61
N PRO A 96 4.40 -28.26 -14.86
CA PRO A 96 4.75 -28.72 -16.21
C PRO A 96 3.52 -28.61 -17.11
N ASP A 97 3.72 -28.13 -18.34
CA ASP A 97 2.65 -28.04 -19.32
C ASP A 97 2.15 -29.46 -19.66
N PRO A 98 0.87 -29.79 -19.41
CA PRO A 98 0.32 -31.11 -19.69
C PRO A 98 0.23 -31.42 -21.20
N THR A 99 0.60 -30.46 -22.07
CA THR A 99 0.64 -30.64 -23.53
C THR A 99 2.04 -30.91 -24.08
N THR A 100 3.06 -31.05 -23.21
CA THR A 100 4.44 -31.34 -23.63
C THR A 100 4.79 -32.83 -23.84
N ASP A 101 3.80 -33.74 -23.82
CA ASP A 101 3.98 -35.18 -24.12
C ASP A 101 3.35 -35.59 -25.47
#